data_AF-A0A377D1K5-F1
#
_entry.id   AF-A0A377D1K5-F1
#
_cell.length_a   1.000
_cell.length_b   1.000
_cell.length_c   1.000
_cell.angle_alpha   90.00
_cell.angle_beta   90.00
_cell.angle_gamma   90.00
#
_symmetry.space_group_name_H-M   'P 1'
#
loop_
_entity.id
_entity.type
_entity.pdbx_description
1 polymer ?
#
loop_
_entity_poly.entity_id
_entity_poly.type
_entity_poly.pdbx_seq_one_letter_code
_entity_poly.pdbx_strand_id
1 'polypeptide(L)' 'MKIRSQVGMVLNLDKCIGCHTCSVTCKNVWTSREGVEYAWFNNVETKPGQGFPTDWEKPGKIQRRLDP' A
#
# COMPACT_ATOMS: atom_id res chain seq x y z
N MET A 1 1.09 26.04 -23.77
CA MET A 1 0.29 25.25 -22.80
C MET A 1 0.24 23.81 -23.28
N LYS A 2 0.77 22.85 -22.52
CA LYS A 2 0.71 21.42 -22.86
C LYS A 2 -0.18 20.71 -21.83
N ILE A 3 -1.47 20.60 -22.14
CA ILE A 3 -2.43 19.93 -21.26
C ILE A 3 -2.10 18.43 -21.25
N ARG A 4 -2.06 17.87 -20.04
CA ARG A 4 -2.01 16.42 -19.79
C ARG A 4 -3.14 16.07 -18.82
N SER A 5 -3.48 14.79 -18.76
CA SER A 5 -4.49 14.25 -17.85
C SER A 5 -3.88 13.18 -16.94
N GLN A 6 -4.37 13.10 -15.71
CA GLN A 6 -4.01 12.07 -14.73
C GLN A 6 -5.29 11.61 -14.01
N VAL A 7 -5.43 10.30 -13.82
CA VAL A 7 -6.50 9.72 -12.99
C VAL A 7 -6.12 9.88 -11.52
N GLY A 8 -6.96 10.56 -10.74
CA GLY A 8 -6.79 10.75 -9.30
C GLY A 8 -7.69 9.82 -8.48
N MET A 9 -7.35 9.64 -7.20
CA MET A 9 -8.14 8.85 -6.23
C MET A 9 -8.25 9.62 -4.91
N VAL A 10 -9.41 9.51 -4.26
CA VAL A 10 -9.64 10.08 -2.91
C VAL A 10 -10.16 8.96 -2.01
N LEU A 11 -9.62 8.89 -0.79
CA LEU A 11 -10.06 7.98 0.26
C LEU A 11 -10.68 8.80 1.40
N ASN A 12 -11.99 8.66 1.62
CA ASN A 12 -12.66 9.31 2.74
C ASN A 12 -12.42 8.49 4.02
N LEU A 13 -11.59 9.02 4.92
CA LEU A 13 -11.19 8.34 6.15
C LEU A 13 -12.32 8.26 7.19
N ASP A 14 -13.34 9.12 7.13
CA ASP A 14 -14.51 9.07 8.03
C ASP A 14 -15.40 7.85 7.76
N LYS A 15 -15.31 7.28 6.54
CA LYS A 15 -16.07 6.09 6.13
C LYS A 15 -15.21 4.83 6.08
N CYS A 16 -13.90 4.92 6.32
CA CYS A 16 -13.04 3.76 6.33
C CYS A 16 -13.28 2.97 7.61
N ILE A 17 -13.68 1.70 7.48
CA ILE A 17 -13.93 0.80 8.62
C ILE A 17 -12.79 -0.19 8.87
N GLY A 18 -11.67 -0.06 8.15
CA GLY A 18 -10.51 -0.94 8.34
C GLY A 18 -10.78 -2.43 8.04
N CYS A 19 -11.70 -2.76 7.13
CA CYS A 19 -12.09 -4.16 6.89
C CYS A 19 -11.15 -4.98 5.99
N HIS A 20 -10.08 -4.37 5.45
CA HIS A 20 -9.10 -5.03 4.56
C HIS A 20 -9.63 -5.65 3.26
N THR A 21 -10.90 -5.42 2.87
CA THR A 21 -11.45 -5.96 1.61
C THR A 21 -10.68 -5.47 0.39
N CYS A 22 -10.25 -4.21 0.38
CA CYS A 22 -9.45 -3.63 -0.69
C CYS A 22 -8.05 -4.26 -0.81
N SER A 23 -7.49 -4.76 0.29
CA SER A 23 -6.21 -5.47 0.31
C SER A 23 -6.34 -6.89 -0.23
N VAL A 24 -7.35 -7.63 0.20
CA VAL A 24 -7.58 -9.02 -0.23
C VAL A 24 -7.90 -9.11 -1.72
N THR A 25 -8.76 -8.21 -2.22
CA THR A 25 -9.10 -8.18 -3.65
C THR A 25 -7.87 -7.88 -4.52
N CYS A 26 -7.04 -6.93 -4.12
CA CYS A 26 -5.78 -6.63 -4.81
C CYS A 26 -4.81 -7.83 -4.76
N LYS A 27 -4.65 -8.45 -3.59
CA LYS A 27 -3.82 -9.64 -3.39
C LYS A 27 -4.21 -10.77 -4.32
N ASN A 28 -5.49 -11.15 -4.30
CA ASN A 28 -6.03 -12.27 -5.07
C ASN A 28 -5.82 -12.12 -6.57
N VAL A 29 -5.97 -10.89 -7.09
CA VAL A 29 -5.84 -10.64 -8.53
C VAL A 29 -4.37 -10.54 -8.94
N TRP A 30 -3.51 -9.91 -8.14
CA TRP A 30 -2.19 -9.46 -8.62
C TRP A 30 -0.98 -10.11 -7.95
N THR A 31 -1.06 -10.43 -6.66
CA THR A 31 0.10 -10.82 -5.84
C THR A 31 -0.05 -12.14 -5.12
N SER A 32 -0.79 -13.09 -5.72
CA SER A 32 -0.91 -14.49 -5.27
C SER A 32 0.13 -15.44 -5.88
N ARG A 33 1.08 -14.92 -6.67
CA ARG A 33 2.18 -15.72 -7.24
C ARG A 33 3.31 -15.88 -6.23
N GLU A 34 4.05 -16.98 -6.33
CA GLU A 34 5.26 -17.23 -5.55
C GLU A 34 6.30 -16.12 -5.77
N GLY A 35 6.99 -15.75 -4.69
CA GLY A 35 7.96 -14.66 -4.63
C GLY A 35 7.34 -13.29 -4.32
N VAL A 36 6.01 -13.16 -4.37
CA VAL A 36 5.28 -11.90 -4.05
C VAL A 36 4.13 -12.10 -3.08
N GLU A 37 4.05 -13.25 -2.43
CA GLU A 37 3.05 -13.55 -1.40
C GLU A 37 3.10 -12.55 -0.24
N TYR A 38 4.29 -12.03 0.10
CA TYR A 38 4.46 -11.00 1.13
C TYR A 38 4.01 -9.60 0.67
N ALA A 39 3.87 -9.37 -0.64
CA ALA A 39 3.66 -8.03 -1.20
C ALA A 39 2.18 -7.64 -1.17
N TRP A 40 1.85 -6.62 -0.39
CA TRP A 40 0.51 -6.01 -0.33
C TRP A 40 0.53 -4.67 -1.05
N PHE A 41 0.25 -4.68 -2.36
CA PHE A 41 0.21 -3.44 -3.17
C PHE A 41 -0.82 -2.44 -2.65
N ASN A 42 -1.93 -2.94 -2.10
CA ASN A 42 -2.91 -2.14 -1.38
C ASN A 42 -3.01 -2.66 0.06
N ASN A 43 -2.56 -1.87 1.03
CA ASN A 43 -2.55 -2.24 2.45
C ASN A 43 -3.33 -1.23 3.29
N VAL A 44 -3.86 -1.70 4.42
CA VAL A 44 -4.59 -0.89 5.40
C VAL A 44 -3.82 -0.97 6.71
N GLU A 45 -3.58 0.18 7.34
CA GLU A 45 -2.81 0.30 8.58
C GLU A 45 -3.60 1.11 9.62
N THR A 46 -3.54 0.68 10.87
CA THR A 46 -4.08 1.46 12.00
C THR A 46 -3.11 2.59 12.35
N LYS A 47 -3.65 3.79 12.58
CA LYS A 47 -2.91 4.92 13.13
C LYS A 47 -3.41 5.27 14.55
N PRO A 48 -2.52 5.61 15.48
CA PRO A 48 -1.05 5.56 15.38
C PRO A 48 -0.51 4.12 15.24
N GLY A 49 0.58 3.92 14.49
CA GLY A 49 1.16 2.59 14.22
C GLY A 49 2.45 2.64 13.39
N GLN A 50 3.19 1.53 13.34
CA GLN A 50 4.49 1.43 12.64
C GLN A 50 4.37 1.14 11.14
N GLY A 51 3.21 0.68 10.68
CA GLY A 51 2.92 0.37 9.28
C GLY A 51 3.64 -0.85 8.70
N PHE A 52 3.52 -1.01 7.38
CA PHE A 52 4.12 -2.10 6.59
C PHE A 52 4.88 -1.56 5.36
N PRO A 53 6.18 -1.86 5.21
CA PRO A 53 7.04 -2.52 6.19
C PRO A 53 7.23 -1.65 7.44
N THR A 54 7.67 -2.26 8.54
CA THR A 54 7.82 -1.57 9.83
C THR A 54 8.64 -0.29 9.72
N ASP A 55 8.11 0.82 10.26
CA ASP A 55 8.61 2.18 10.20
C ASP A 55 8.94 2.69 8.79
N TRP A 56 8.08 2.42 7.80
CA TRP A 56 8.28 2.90 6.43
C TRP A 56 8.29 4.45 6.35
N GLU A 57 7.62 5.14 7.26
CA GLU A 57 7.61 6.61 7.33
C GLU A 57 8.96 7.22 7.76
N LYS A 58 9.90 6.42 8.31
CA LYS A 58 11.23 6.91 8.71
C LYS A 58 12.12 7.09 7.45
N PRO A 59 12.65 8.31 7.21
CA PRO A 59 13.55 8.57 6.10
C PRO A 59 14.75 7.59 6.08
N GLY A 60 15.07 7.04 4.91
CA GLY A 60 16.22 6.15 4.71
C GLY A 60 16.05 4.69 5.15
N LYS A 61 14.89 4.28 5.71
CA LYS A 61 14.67 2.87 6.10
C LYS A 61 14.24 1.98 4.93
N ILE A 62 13.48 2.52 3.98
CA ILE A 62 12.95 1.78 2.81
C ILE A 62 14.05 1.39 1.80
N GLN A 63 15.17 2.10 1.77
CA GLN A 63 16.25 1.85 0.80
C GLN A 63 16.87 0.45 0.93
N ARG A 64 16.85 -0.17 2.12
CA ARG A 64 17.64 -1.39 2.42
C ARG A 64 16.95 -2.74 2.20
N ARG A 65 15.68 -2.78 1.77
CA ARG A 65 14.93 -4.06 1.61
C ARG A 65 14.69 -4.45 0.14
N LEU A 66 15.03 -3.57 -0.80
CA LEU A 66 14.92 -3.82 -2.25
C LEU A 66 16.28 -3.92 -2.94
N ASP A 67 17.37 -3.76 -2.19
CA ASP A 67 18.71 -4.11 -2.66
C ASP A 67 18.89 -5.63 -2.44
N PRO A 68 19.37 -6.39 -3.45
CA PRO A 68 19.61 -7.83 -3.35
C PRO A 68 20.65 -8.20 -2.29
#